data_AF-A0A529FXK4-F1
#
_entry.id   AF-A0A529FXK4-F1
#
_cell.length_a   1.000
_cell.length_b   1.000
_cell.length_c   1.000
_cell.angle_alpha   90.00
_cell.angle_beta   90.00
_cell.angle_gamma   90.00
#
_symmetry.space_group_name_H-M   'P 1'
#
loop_
_entity.id
_entity.type
_entity.pdbx_description
1 polymer ?
#
loop_
_entity_poly.entity_id
_entity_poly.type
_entity_poly.pdbx_seq_one_letter_code
_entity_poly.pdbx_strand_id
1 'polypeptide(L)'
;FWPDLGATRIAAITPSEGFALDRQTSPDADVFRVTLNPGTVVTFVAELASPKLPQVYLWDPESYKDSVNSYTLFRGIVIGIAGLLALFLTILFVVKGTSMFPATAALAWAVLAYICVDFGFLNKIIEISPGNEQMWRAGTEVALAATFVVFLFAYLNLNRWHGHFSYGALVWILGLLLIAGVAIIDPAVAAGIARISFAATALTGLGLIIFLGIRGYDRAIMLVPSWVMVLLWLCGSWMAITGMLDNDIAQPALGGGLILIILLIGFTVMQHAFAGGGAHQGLFSDLERQALAVAGSGDI
;
A
#
# COMPACT_ATOMS: atom_id res chain seq x y z
N PHE A 1 11.25 18.27 -2.23
CA PHE A 1 11.68 16.86 -2.18
C PHE A 1 10.96 16.15 -1.03
N TRP A 2 11.01 16.74 0.16
CA TRP A 2 10.27 16.25 1.33
C TRP A 2 8.76 16.42 1.17
N PRO A 3 7.94 15.42 1.56
CA PRO A 3 6.49 15.50 1.51
C PRO A 3 5.95 16.42 2.62
N ASP A 4 4.84 17.08 2.32
CA ASP A 4 4.24 18.12 3.17
C ASP A 4 3.31 17.57 4.27
N LEU A 5 3.06 16.25 4.26
CA LEU A 5 2.32 15.51 5.30
C LEU A 5 1.06 16.21 5.86
N GLY A 6 0.28 16.88 5.01
CA GLY A 6 -1.00 17.49 5.40
C GLY A 6 -0.95 18.93 5.90
N ALA A 7 0.08 19.73 5.57
CA ALA A 7 0.09 21.15 5.94
C ALA A 7 -1.09 21.93 5.35
N THR A 8 -1.67 22.81 6.17
CA THR A 8 -2.78 23.69 5.79
C THR A 8 -2.42 24.59 4.62
N ARG A 9 -3.35 24.76 3.66
CA ARG A 9 -3.08 25.47 2.39
C ARG A 9 -3.65 26.88 2.38
N ILE A 10 -4.83 27.06 2.97
CA ILE A 10 -5.53 28.34 3.00
C ILE A 10 -5.54 28.85 4.45
N ALA A 11 -4.92 30.01 4.67
CA ALA A 11 -4.86 30.65 5.98
C ALA A 11 -6.17 31.39 6.29
N ALA A 12 -6.70 32.12 5.32
CA ALA A 12 -7.95 32.85 5.42
C ALA A 12 -8.57 33.07 4.03
N ILE A 13 -9.89 33.19 3.99
CA ILE A 13 -10.61 33.70 2.81
C ILE A 13 -11.44 34.89 3.23
N THR A 14 -11.25 36.02 2.57
CA THR A 14 -11.98 37.26 2.82
C THR A 14 -12.91 37.56 1.64
N PRO A 15 -14.23 37.59 1.85
CA PRO A 15 -15.18 38.00 0.83
C PRO A 15 -15.36 39.53 0.78
N SER A 16 -15.70 40.04 -0.39
CA SER A 16 -15.97 41.47 -0.63
C SER A 16 -17.16 42.03 0.17
N GLU A 17 -18.09 41.18 0.60
CA GLU A 17 -19.27 41.57 1.38
C GLU A 17 -19.02 41.61 2.92
N GLY A 18 -17.82 41.30 3.39
CA GLY A 18 -17.41 41.53 4.78
C GLY A 18 -17.89 40.52 5.82
N PHE A 19 -18.45 39.37 5.43
CA PHE A 19 -18.75 38.27 6.35
C PHE A 19 -17.61 37.24 6.41
N ALA A 20 -17.42 36.57 7.54
CA ALA A 20 -16.45 35.46 7.62
C ALA A 20 -17.09 34.19 7.04
N LEU A 21 -16.34 33.47 6.20
CA LEU A 21 -16.78 32.16 5.71
C LEU A 21 -16.66 31.12 6.83
N ASP A 22 -17.67 30.26 6.94
CA ASP A 22 -17.63 29.15 7.89
C ASP A 22 -16.79 28.00 7.32
N ARG A 23 -15.69 27.68 8.00
CA ARG A 23 -14.78 26.60 7.61
C ARG A 23 -15.33 25.29 8.14
N GLN A 24 -15.63 24.37 7.25
CA GLN A 24 -16.01 23.02 7.62
C GLN A 24 -14.76 22.20 7.94
N THR A 25 -14.79 21.50 9.06
CA THR A 25 -13.70 20.61 9.46
C THR A 25 -13.60 19.45 8.48
N SER A 26 -12.50 19.39 7.73
CA SER A 26 -12.17 18.28 6.85
C SER A 26 -10.67 17.98 6.97
N PRO A 27 -10.26 16.71 7.11
CA PRO A 27 -8.86 16.33 7.25
C PRO A 27 -8.10 16.38 5.92
N ASP A 28 -8.81 16.27 4.79
CA ASP A 28 -8.19 16.10 3.47
C ASP A 28 -8.18 17.41 2.66
N ALA A 29 -9.06 18.38 2.98
CA ALA A 29 -9.23 19.61 2.22
C ALA A 29 -9.72 20.78 3.08
N ASP A 30 -9.41 22.01 2.65
CA ASP A 30 -9.93 23.23 3.25
C ASP A 30 -11.31 23.55 2.63
N VAL A 31 -12.38 23.23 3.35
CA VAL A 31 -13.77 23.37 2.86
C VAL A 31 -14.44 24.58 3.49
N PHE A 32 -15.05 25.43 2.66
CA PHE A 32 -15.78 26.61 3.11
C PHE A 32 -17.20 26.57 2.58
N ARG A 33 -18.18 26.83 3.46
CA ARG A 33 -19.57 26.96 3.03
C ARG A 33 -19.83 28.38 2.57
N VAL A 34 -20.23 28.52 1.30
CA VAL A 34 -20.59 29.80 0.72
C VAL A 34 -22.10 29.89 0.57
N THR A 35 -22.69 30.97 1.07
CA THR A 35 -24.11 31.31 0.84
C THR A 35 -24.14 32.57 -0.02
N LEU A 36 -24.72 32.47 -1.22
CA LEU A 36 -24.83 33.58 -2.17
C LEU A 36 -26.29 34.00 -2.29
N ASN A 37 -26.54 35.30 -2.30
CA ASN A 37 -27.86 35.82 -2.63
C ASN A 37 -28.09 35.70 -4.15
N PRO A 38 -29.33 35.43 -4.60
CA PRO A 38 -29.63 35.36 -6.02
C PRO A 38 -29.26 36.67 -6.74
N GLY A 39 -28.46 36.57 -7.81
CA GLY A 39 -28.06 37.73 -8.63
C GLY A 39 -26.90 38.56 -8.08
N THR A 40 -26.29 38.19 -6.95
CA THR A 40 -25.12 38.90 -6.41
C THR A 40 -23.81 38.35 -6.95
N VAL A 41 -22.85 39.24 -7.25
CA VAL A 41 -21.47 38.87 -7.58
C VAL A 41 -20.61 39.11 -6.35
N VAL A 42 -20.07 38.04 -5.77
CA VAL A 42 -19.17 38.11 -4.61
C VAL A 42 -17.75 37.76 -5.06
N THR A 43 -16.79 38.60 -4.70
CA THR A 43 -15.36 38.33 -4.96
C THR A 43 -14.73 37.76 -3.70
N PHE A 44 -14.06 36.62 -3.84
CA PHE A 44 -13.32 35.97 -2.75
C PHE A 44 -11.82 36.18 -2.95
N VAL A 45 -11.14 36.67 -1.92
CA VAL A 45 -9.68 36.76 -1.87
C VAL A 45 -9.19 35.73 -0.87
N ALA A 46 -8.41 34.76 -1.34
CA ALA A 46 -7.82 33.72 -0.49
C ALA A 46 -6.36 34.05 -0.19
N GLU A 47 -5.99 34.02 1.09
CA GLU A 47 -4.61 34.09 1.54
C GLU A 47 -4.02 32.68 1.61
N LEU A 48 -2.94 32.47 0.86
CA LEU A 48 -2.31 31.17 0.71
C LEU A 48 -1.14 31.04 1.68
N ALA A 49 -1.16 29.96 2.47
CA ALA A 49 -0.04 29.55 3.31
C ALA A 49 1.04 28.79 2.52
N SER A 50 0.73 28.39 1.27
CA SER A 50 1.62 27.64 0.39
C SER A 50 1.84 28.36 -0.93
N PRO A 51 3.06 28.34 -1.52
CA PRO A 51 3.35 28.93 -2.82
C PRO A 51 2.66 28.23 -4.00
N LYS A 52 2.04 27.06 -3.78
CA LYS A 52 1.28 26.32 -4.80
C LYS A 52 -0.11 25.99 -4.27
N LEU A 53 -1.13 26.47 -4.97
CA LEU A 53 -2.52 26.06 -4.82
C LEU A 53 -2.76 24.91 -5.79
N PRO A 54 -3.01 23.67 -5.32
CA PRO A 54 -3.16 22.53 -6.23
C PRO A 54 -4.42 22.65 -7.09
N GLN A 55 -5.56 22.99 -6.48
CA GLN A 55 -6.85 23.07 -7.17
C GLN A 55 -7.89 23.81 -6.30
N VAL A 56 -8.86 24.46 -6.96
CA VAL A 56 -10.02 25.08 -6.30
C VAL A 56 -11.27 24.65 -7.03
N TYR A 57 -12.25 24.15 -6.29
CA TYR A 57 -13.53 23.74 -6.85
C TYR A 57 -14.69 24.44 -6.15
N LEU A 58 -15.72 24.74 -6.93
CA LEU A 58 -17.02 25.17 -6.43
C LEU A 58 -18.04 24.07 -6.73
N TRP A 59 -18.70 23.58 -5.68
CA TRP A 59 -19.67 22.49 -5.77
C TRP A 59 -21.03 22.93 -5.23
N ASP A 60 -22.07 22.35 -5.80
CA ASP A 60 -23.38 22.36 -5.16
C ASP A 60 -23.33 21.54 -3.85
N PRO A 61 -23.94 22.01 -2.75
CA PRO A 61 -23.88 21.32 -1.46
C PRO A 61 -24.35 19.86 -1.47
N GLU A 62 -25.39 19.51 -2.23
CA GLU A 62 -25.90 18.13 -2.27
C GLU A 62 -24.97 17.23 -3.09
N SER A 63 -24.47 17.74 -4.23
CA SER A 63 -23.48 17.01 -5.04
C SER A 63 -22.17 16.75 -4.27
N TYR A 64 -21.76 17.70 -3.43
CA TYR A 64 -20.60 17.53 -2.57
C TYR A 64 -20.83 16.44 -1.50
N LYS A 65 -21.99 16.44 -0.84
CA LYS A 65 -22.35 15.40 0.16
C LYS A 65 -22.38 14.01 -0.46
N ASP A 66 -22.98 13.85 -1.63
CA ASP A 66 -23.05 12.56 -2.34
C ASP A 66 -21.66 12.03 -2.69
N SER A 67 -20.76 12.93 -3.11
CA SER A 67 -19.37 12.59 -3.41
C SER A 67 -18.62 12.14 -2.15
N VAL A 68 -18.73 12.88 -1.05
CA VAL A 68 -18.12 12.53 0.24
C VAL A 68 -18.64 11.18 0.76
N ASN A 69 -19.94 10.92 0.63
CA ASN A 69 -20.54 9.66 1.03
C ASN A 69 -20.00 8.48 0.20
N SER A 70 -19.93 8.65 -1.12
CA SER A 70 -19.38 7.64 -2.03
C SER A 70 -17.92 7.32 -1.72
N TYR A 71 -17.10 8.34 -1.48
CA TYR A 71 -15.71 8.13 -1.06
C TYR A 71 -15.61 7.46 0.31
N THR A 72 -16.47 7.81 1.27
CA THR A 72 -16.50 7.17 2.58
C THR A 72 -16.84 5.68 2.48
N LEU A 73 -17.82 5.32 1.66
CA LEU A 73 -18.18 3.94 1.38
C LEU A 73 -17.02 3.17 0.74
N PHE A 74 -16.39 3.74 -0.29
CA PHE A 74 -15.22 3.15 -0.95
C PHE A 74 -14.08 2.91 0.04
N ARG A 75 -13.73 3.93 0.85
CA ARG A 75 -12.69 3.81 1.89
C ARG A 75 -12.99 2.67 2.85
N GLY A 76 -14.25 2.52 3.28
CA GLY A 76 -14.69 1.42 4.13
C GLY A 76 -14.53 0.03 3.50
N ILE A 77 -14.92 -0.13 2.23
CA ILE A 77 -14.77 -1.38 1.48
C ILE A 77 -13.29 -1.75 1.34
N VAL A 78 -12.45 -0.79 0.96
CA VAL A 78 -11.01 -0.96 0.77
C VAL A 78 -10.34 -1.39 2.08
N ILE A 79 -10.63 -0.72 3.20
CA ILE A 79 -10.13 -1.13 4.52
C ILE A 79 -10.61 -2.54 4.88
N GLY A 80 -11.87 -2.87 4.63
CA GLY A 80 -12.44 -4.19 4.91
C GLY A 80 -11.73 -5.31 4.15
N ILE A 81 -11.50 -5.13 2.85
CA ILE A 81 -10.77 -6.11 2.00
C ILE A 81 -9.33 -6.28 2.50
N ALA A 82 -8.63 -5.17 2.76
CA ALA A 82 -7.26 -5.21 3.26
C ALA A 82 -7.17 -5.93 4.63
N GLY A 83 -8.13 -5.68 5.52
CA GLY A 83 -8.20 -6.32 6.83
C GLY A 83 -8.44 -7.83 6.77
N LEU A 84 -9.44 -8.24 5.98
CA LEU A 84 -9.73 -9.67 5.76
C LEU A 84 -8.52 -10.39 5.15
N LEU A 85 -7.85 -9.76 4.19
CA LEU A 85 -6.69 -10.35 3.55
C LEU A 85 -5.50 -10.46 4.51
N ALA A 86 -5.22 -9.43 5.32
CA ALA A 86 -4.15 -9.47 6.31
C ALA A 86 -4.37 -10.58 7.35
N LEU A 87 -5.60 -10.72 7.84
CA LEU A 87 -5.98 -11.80 8.76
C LEU A 87 -5.83 -13.17 8.10
N PHE A 88 -6.34 -13.33 6.88
CA PHE A 88 -6.26 -14.57 6.13
C PHE A 88 -4.80 -15.03 5.92
N LEU A 89 -3.91 -14.14 5.50
CA LEU A 89 -2.49 -14.45 5.34
C LEU A 89 -1.80 -14.78 6.67
N THR A 90 -2.23 -14.15 7.77
CA THR A 90 -1.72 -14.45 9.12
C THR A 90 -2.10 -15.87 9.54
N ILE A 91 -3.34 -16.30 9.27
CA ILE A 91 -3.79 -17.66 9.53
C ILE A 91 -2.98 -18.66 8.70
N LEU A 92 -2.73 -18.37 7.41
CA LEU A 92 -1.91 -19.23 6.57
C LEU A 92 -0.48 -19.39 7.08
N PHE A 93 0.12 -18.36 7.68
CA PHE A 93 1.41 -18.48 8.36
C PHE A 93 1.37 -19.48 9.51
N VAL A 94 0.32 -19.46 10.34
CA VAL A 94 0.16 -20.42 11.45
C VAL A 94 0.01 -21.85 10.92
N VAL A 95 -0.65 -22.02 9.78
CA VAL A 95 -0.89 -23.35 9.17
C VAL A 95 0.35 -23.88 8.45
N LYS A 96 1.04 -23.04 7.68
CA LYS A 96 2.26 -23.39 6.93
C LYS A 96 3.46 -22.65 7.50
N GLY A 97 4.32 -23.39 8.22
CA GLY A 97 5.56 -22.89 8.83
C GLY A 97 6.68 -22.51 7.83
N THR A 98 6.37 -22.06 6.62
CA THR A 98 7.38 -21.54 5.68
C THR A 98 7.55 -20.03 5.86
N SER A 99 8.78 -19.53 5.69
CA SER A 99 9.13 -18.11 5.92
C SER A 99 8.45 -17.12 4.97
N MET A 100 7.90 -17.56 3.84
CA MET A 100 7.22 -16.70 2.87
C MET A 100 5.88 -16.14 3.40
N PHE A 101 5.13 -16.92 4.18
CA PHE A 101 3.83 -16.49 4.70
C PHE A 101 3.93 -15.36 5.72
N PRO A 102 4.76 -15.42 6.76
CA PRO A 102 4.86 -14.34 7.74
C PRO A 102 5.35 -13.05 7.10
N ALA A 103 6.25 -13.12 6.12
CA ALA A 103 6.70 -11.93 5.38
C ALA A 103 5.57 -11.31 4.54
N THR A 104 4.74 -12.14 3.91
CA THR A 104 3.58 -11.66 3.12
C THR A 104 2.49 -11.08 4.03
N ALA A 105 2.22 -11.73 5.17
CA ALA A 105 1.28 -11.23 6.17
C ALA A 105 1.73 -9.88 6.73
N ALA A 106 3.02 -9.74 7.06
CA ALA A 106 3.58 -8.47 7.53
C ALA A 106 3.40 -7.34 6.51
N LEU A 107 3.62 -7.62 5.22
CA LEU A 107 3.36 -6.65 4.14
C LEU A 107 1.88 -6.26 4.06
N ALA A 108 0.97 -7.22 4.16
CA ALA A 108 -0.47 -6.94 4.15
C ALA A 108 -0.91 -6.09 5.36
N TRP A 109 -0.36 -6.36 6.55
CA TRP A 109 -0.59 -5.53 7.74
C TRP A 109 -0.02 -4.12 7.60
N ALA A 110 1.18 -3.98 7.02
CA ALA A 110 1.77 -2.67 6.78
C ALA A 110 0.93 -1.83 5.80
N VAL A 111 0.36 -2.46 4.78
CA VAL A 111 -0.52 -1.75 3.83
C VAL A 111 -1.86 -1.41 4.47
N LEU A 112 -2.44 -2.32 5.26
CA LEU A 112 -3.65 -2.01 6.03
C LEU A 112 -3.40 -0.78 6.93
N ALA A 113 -2.28 -0.75 7.63
CA ALA A 113 -1.90 0.39 8.46
C ALA A 113 -1.73 1.67 7.62
N TYR A 114 -1.05 1.59 6.48
CA TYR A 114 -0.90 2.71 5.55
C TYR A 114 -2.25 3.26 5.09
N ILE A 115 -3.16 2.40 4.62
CA ILE A 115 -4.50 2.80 4.14
C ILE A 115 -5.35 3.38 5.29
N CYS A 116 -5.29 2.79 6.48
CA CYS A 116 -6.02 3.30 7.65
C CYS A 116 -5.58 4.72 8.05
N VAL A 117 -4.27 5.01 7.94
CA VAL A 117 -3.74 6.36 8.18
C VAL A 117 -4.09 7.30 7.02
N ASP A 118 -3.90 6.85 5.77
CA ASP A 118 -4.12 7.70 4.59
C ASP A 118 -5.59 8.13 4.44
N PHE A 119 -6.54 7.25 4.77
CA PHE A 119 -7.97 7.56 4.72
C PHE A 119 -8.51 8.27 5.97
N GLY A 120 -7.65 8.53 6.96
CA GLY A 120 -8.04 9.16 8.23
C GLY A 120 -8.96 8.28 9.08
N PHE A 121 -8.97 6.96 8.87
CA PHE A 121 -9.79 6.03 9.67
C PHE A 121 -9.28 5.92 11.11
N LEU A 122 -7.95 5.98 11.29
CA LEU A 122 -7.31 5.92 12.61
C LEU A 122 -7.76 7.08 13.52
N ASN A 123 -7.90 8.29 12.96
CA ASN A 123 -8.42 9.48 13.66
C ASN A 123 -9.86 9.32 14.16
N LYS A 124 -10.64 8.42 13.54
CA LYS A 124 -12.03 8.16 13.95
C LYS A 124 -12.16 7.18 15.12
N ILE A 125 -11.13 6.36 15.35
CA ILE A 125 -11.11 5.34 16.42
C ILE A 125 -10.28 5.82 17.61
N ILE A 126 -9.18 6.52 17.35
CA ILE A 126 -8.26 7.04 18.35
C ILE A 126 -8.20 8.55 18.15
N GLU A 127 -8.48 9.32 19.20
CA GLU A 127 -8.24 10.77 19.19
C GLU A 127 -6.72 11.01 19.12
N ILE A 128 -6.20 11.15 17.90
CA ILE A 128 -4.81 11.50 17.67
C ILE A 128 -4.67 13.02 17.91
N SER A 129 -3.79 13.40 18.83
CA SER A 129 -3.51 14.83 19.08
C SER A 129 -3.01 15.52 17.79
N PRO A 130 -3.47 16.75 17.51
CA PRO A 130 -3.00 17.55 16.37
C PRO A 130 -1.47 17.67 16.41
N GLY A 131 -0.80 17.17 15.37
CA GLY A 131 0.67 17.12 15.26
C GLY A 131 1.27 15.70 15.21
N ASN A 132 0.57 14.69 15.72
CA ASN A 132 1.08 13.31 15.70
C ASN A 132 0.73 12.55 14.41
N GLU A 133 -0.17 13.09 13.58
CA GLU A 133 -0.59 12.46 12.32
C GLU A 133 0.56 12.31 11.32
N GLN A 134 1.47 13.29 11.28
CA GLN A 134 2.65 13.25 10.42
C GLN A 134 3.58 12.09 10.80
N MET A 135 3.77 11.88 12.10
CA MET A 135 4.56 10.75 12.62
C MET A 135 3.92 9.41 12.24
N TRP A 136 2.61 9.26 12.40
CA TRP A 136 1.90 8.04 12.00
C TRP A 136 1.97 7.78 10.49
N ARG A 137 1.83 8.82 9.66
CA ARG A 137 1.94 8.71 8.20
C ARG A 137 3.35 8.35 7.75
N ALA A 138 4.38 8.99 8.32
CA ALA A 138 5.76 8.63 8.06
C ALA A 138 6.08 7.20 8.54
N GLY A 139 5.59 6.81 9.71
CA GLY A 139 5.78 5.48 10.28
C GLY A 139 5.20 4.37 9.40
N THR A 140 4.00 4.56 8.84
CA THR A 140 3.39 3.57 7.94
C THR A 140 4.10 3.50 6.59
N GLU A 141 4.59 4.62 6.05
CA GLU A 141 5.44 4.61 4.83
C GLU A 141 6.75 3.83 5.05
N VAL A 142 7.40 4.04 6.20
CA VAL A 142 8.62 3.29 6.56
C VAL A 142 8.32 1.80 6.75
N ALA A 143 7.23 1.46 7.46
CA ALA A 143 6.81 0.08 7.65
C ALA A 143 6.47 -0.62 6.33
N LEU A 144 5.80 0.09 5.41
CA LEU A 144 5.50 -0.39 4.07
C LEU A 144 6.79 -0.69 3.29
N ALA A 145 7.76 0.22 3.29
CA ALA A 145 9.06 0.02 2.65
C ALA A 145 9.83 -1.17 3.27
N ALA A 146 9.87 -1.26 4.60
CA ALA A 146 10.59 -2.32 5.31
C ALA A 146 9.99 -3.71 5.04
N THR A 147 8.67 -3.83 5.16
CA THR A 147 7.98 -5.10 4.91
C THR A 147 8.04 -5.52 3.45
N PHE A 148 8.08 -4.57 2.51
CA PHE A 148 8.25 -4.87 1.09
C PHE A 148 9.63 -5.47 0.78
N VAL A 149 10.70 -4.95 1.41
CA VAL A 149 12.05 -5.55 1.35
C VAL A 149 12.02 -6.97 1.93
N VAL A 150 11.50 -7.13 3.15
CA VAL A 150 11.42 -8.42 3.84
C VAL A 150 10.66 -9.46 3.00
N PHE A 151 9.52 -9.06 2.40
CA PHE A 151 8.74 -9.89 1.51
C PHE A 151 9.55 -10.37 0.30
N LEU A 152 10.19 -9.45 -0.42
CA LEU A 152 10.98 -9.79 -1.61
C LEU A 152 12.07 -10.83 -1.29
N PHE A 153 12.81 -10.61 -0.20
CA PHE A 153 13.88 -11.52 0.23
C PHE A 153 13.35 -12.88 0.70
N ALA A 154 12.28 -12.90 1.49
CA ALA A 154 11.68 -14.13 1.99
C ALA A 154 11.04 -14.96 0.87
N TYR A 155 10.37 -14.31 -0.08
CA TYR A 155 9.68 -14.97 -1.18
C TYR A 155 10.66 -15.61 -2.17
N LEU A 156 11.66 -14.84 -2.64
CA LEU A 156 12.69 -15.33 -3.55
C LEU A 156 13.69 -16.27 -2.87
N ASN A 157 13.62 -16.44 -1.54
CA ASN A 157 14.46 -17.34 -0.76
C ASN A 157 15.96 -17.18 -1.05
N LEU A 158 16.38 -15.91 -1.14
CA LEU A 158 17.75 -15.53 -1.48
C LEU A 158 18.77 -16.01 -0.44
N ASN A 159 18.30 -16.36 0.77
CA ASN A 159 19.13 -16.92 1.84
C ASN A 159 19.84 -18.23 1.46
N ARG A 160 19.31 -19.01 0.49
CA ARG A 160 19.95 -20.26 0.06
C ARG A 160 20.98 -20.09 -1.05
N TRP A 161 21.10 -18.93 -1.68
CA TRP A 161 21.87 -18.80 -2.93
C TRP A 161 23.26 -18.20 -2.74
N HIS A 162 23.43 -17.10 -2.00
CA HIS A 162 24.75 -16.61 -1.58
C HIS A 162 24.63 -15.84 -0.26
N GLY A 163 25.48 -16.15 0.73
CA GLY A 163 25.53 -15.45 2.02
C GLY A 163 25.69 -13.92 1.88
N HIS A 164 26.33 -13.45 0.81
CA HIS A 164 26.50 -12.02 0.49
C HIS A 164 25.17 -11.27 0.26
N PHE A 165 24.15 -11.89 -0.36
CA PHE A 165 22.85 -11.23 -0.57
C PHE A 165 22.09 -11.06 0.75
N SER A 166 22.32 -11.93 1.73
CA SER A 166 21.71 -11.83 3.07
C SER A 166 22.23 -10.61 3.83
N TYR A 167 23.53 -10.30 3.75
CA TYR A 167 24.08 -9.09 4.38
C TYR A 167 23.51 -7.80 3.78
N GLY A 168 23.30 -7.75 2.47
CA GLY A 168 22.66 -6.61 1.80
C GLY A 168 21.24 -6.37 2.32
N ALA A 169 20.43 -7.43 2.44
CA ALA A 169 19.08 -7.36 3.01
C ALA A 169 19.09 -6.87 4.46
N LEU A 170 20.02 -7.38 5.26
CA LEU A 170 20.14 -7.07 6.69
C LEU A 170 20.53 -5.61 6.88
N VAL A 171 21.50 -5.11 6.12
CA VAL A 171 21.88 -3.68 6.10
C VAL A 171 20.69 -2.81 5.68
N TRP A 172 19.93 -3.22 4.66
CA TRP A 172 18.78 -2.47 4.17
C TRP A 172 17.65 -2.39 5.22
N ILE A 173 17.34 -3.52 5.88
CA ILE A 173 16.34 -3.58 6.94
C ILE A 173 16.79 -2.75 8.16
N LEU A 174 18.05 -2.85 8.56
CA LEU A 174 18.59 -2.03 9.65
C LEU A 174 18.56 -0.53 9.32
N GLY A 175 18.85 -0.17 8.07
CA GLY A 175 18.72 1.21 7.59
C GLY A 175 17.28 1.72 7.73
N LEU A 176 16.29 0.92 7.33
CA LEU A 176 14.88 1.28 7.47
C LEU A 176 14.41 1.33 8.92
N LEU A 177 14.92 0.45 9.78
CA LEU A 177 14.64 0.48 11.22
C LEU A 177 15.22 1.76 11.86
N LEU A 178 16.42 2.18 11.45
CA LEU A 178 17.02 3.44 11.88
C LEU A 178 16.16 4.64 11.42
N ILE A 179 15.68 4.62 10.17
CA ILE A 179 14.77 5.67 9.65
C ILE A 179 13.45 5.70 10.42
N ALA A 180 12.93 4.56 10.89
CA ALA A 180 11.75 4.53 11.74
C ALA A 180 11.96 5.31 13.05
N GLY A 181 13.18 5.31 13.60
CA GLY A 181 13.55 6.17 14.73
C GLY A 181 13.62 7.66 14.36
N VAL A 182 14.09 7.98 13.15
CA VAL A 182 14.13 9.36 12.63
C VAL A 182 12.72 9.94 12.44
N ALA A 183 11.72 9.09 12.15
CA ALA A 183 10.33 9.53 11.98
C ALA A 183 9.71 10.22 13.20
N ILE A 184 10.28 10.03 14.40
CA ILE A 184 9.86 10.70 15.64
C ILE A 184 10.32 12.17 15.66
N ILE A 185 11.49 12.45 15.05
CA ILE A 185 12.12 13.78 15.08
C ILE A 185 11.75 14.58 13.83
N ASP A 186 11.85 13.94 12.65
CA ASP A 186 11.53 14.55 11.36
C ASP A 186 10.73 13.55 10.50
N PRO A 187 9.38 13.60 10.59
CA PRO A 187 8.51 12.73 9.81
C PRO A 187 8.67 12.94 8.30
N ALA A 188 8.93 14.17 7.84
CA ALA A 188 9.02 14.49 6.43
C ALA A 188 10.28 13.85 5.80
N VAL A 189 11.41 13.92 6.50
CA VAL A 189 12.64 13.25 6.05
C VAL A 189 12.48 11.74 6.03
N ALA A 190 11.90 11.16 7.08
CA ALA A 190 11.68 9.72 7.15
C ALA A 190 10.77 9.20 6.02
N ALA A 191 9.65 9.88 5.76
CA ALA A 191 8.75 9.54 4.65
C ALA A 191 9.44 9.67 3.29
N GLY A 192 10.20 10.76 3.06
CA GLY A 192 10.93 10.96 1.81
C GLY A 192 11.93 9.83 1.54
N ILE A 193 12.72 9.42 2.54
CA ILE A 193 13.67 8.32 2.39
C ILE A 193 12.95 6.99 2.21
N ALA A 194 11.84 6.75 2.91
CA ALA A 194 11.04 5.54 2.76
C ALA A 194 10.53 5.36 1.33
N ARG A 195 10.05 6.43 0.68
CA ARG A 195 9.59 6.40 -0.73
C ARG A 195 10.72 6.04 -1.69
N ILE A 196 11.90 6.63 -1.52
CA ILE A 196 13.09 6.29 -2.33
C ILE A 196 13.46 4.83 -2.11
N SER A 197 13.46 4.38 -0.85
CA SER A 197 13.78 2.98 -0.52
C SER A 197 12.78 2.01 -1.14
N PHE A 198 11.48 2.34 -1.13
CA PHE A 198 10.45 1.52 -1.78
C PHE A 198 10.70 1.44 -3.29
N ALA A 199 10.98 2.56 -3.95
CA ALA A 199 11.30 2.60 -5.38
C ALA A 199 12.58 1.80 -5.70
N ALA A 200 13.63 1.97 -4.90
CA ALA A 200 14.88 1.22 -5.04
C ALA A 200 14.67 -0.29 -4.84
N THR A 201 13.79 -0.68 -3.90
CA THR A 201 13.41 -2.08 -3.67
C THR A 201 12.67 -2.65 -4.88
N ALA A 202 11.74 -1.90 -5.47
CA ALA A 202 11.01 -2.33 -6.66
C ALA A 202 11.93 -2.53 -7.87
N LEU A 203 12.88 -1.61 -8.10
CA LEU A 203 13.87 -1.71 -9.17
C LEU A 203 14.85 -2.88 -8.95
N THR A 204 15.34 -3.03 -7.72
CA THR A 204 16.22 -4.14 -7.35
C THR A 204 15.49 -5.48 -7.51
N GLY A 205 14.24 -5.56 -7.05
CA GLY A 205 13.41 -6.74 -7.21
C GLY A 205 13.10 -7.06 -8.66
N LEU A 206 12.91 -6.06 -9.53
CA LEU A 206 12.74 -6.27 -10.97
C LEU A 206 13.99 -6.95 -11.56
N GLY A 207 15.18 -6.44 -11.24
CA GLY A 207 16.45 -7.04 -11.67
C GLY A 207 16.60 -8.47 -11.18
N LEU A 208 16.28 -8.73 -9.91
CA LEU A 208 16.32 -10.07 -9.32
C LEU A 208 15.31 -11.02 -9.97
N ILE A 209 14.08 -10.58 -10.23
CA ILE A 209 13.03 -11.39 -10.87
C ILE A 209 13.42 -11.76 -12.29
N ILE A 210 13.94 -10.81 -13.09
CA ILE A 210 14.42 -11.09 -14.46
C ILE A 210 15.55 -12.10 -14.41
N PHE A 211 16.55 -11.86 -13.56
CA PHE A 211 17.73 -12.71 -13.45
C PHE A 211 17.40 -14.14 -12.99
N LEU A 212 16.56 -14.29 -11.97
CA LEU A 212 16.11 -15.59 -11.46
C LEU A 212 15.12 -16.26 -12.41
N GLY A 213 14.29 -15.48 -13.09
CA GLY A 213 13.34 -15.96 -14.09
C GLY A 213 14.03 -16.60 -15.28
N ILE A 214 15.09 -15.98 -15.82
CA ILE A 214 15.92 -16.55 -16.91
C ILE A 214 16.57 -17.88 -16.48
N ARG A 215 16.88 -18.02 -15.19
CA ARG A 215 17.45 -19.26 -14.62
C ARG A 215 16.41 -20.31 -14.25
N GLY A 216 15.13 -20.08 -14.59
CA GLY A 216 14.04 -21.04 -14.37
C GLY A 216 13.58 -21.16 -12.93
N TYR A 217 13.76 -20.13 -12.09
CA TYR A 217 13.26 -20.17 -10.72
C TYR A 217 11.74 -19.91 -10.67
N ASP A 218 10.94 -20.95 -10.43
CA ASP A 218 9.47 -20.88 -10.47
C ASP A 218 8.88 -19.73 -9.65
N ARG A 219 9.43 -19.45 -8.46
CA ARG A 219 8.93 -18.34 -7.63
C ARG A 219 9.09 -16.99 -8.32
N ALA A 220 10.22 -16.75 -8.98
CA ALA A 220 10.44 -15.48 -9.67
C ALA A 220 9.41 -15.29 -10.80
N ILE A 221 9.12 -16.36 -11.55
CA ILE A 221 8.15 -16.34 -12.66
C ILE A 221 6.73 -16.06 -12.15
N MET A 222 6.32 -16.72 -11.05
CA MET A 222 5.01 -16.50 -10.43
C MET A 222 4.82 -15.05 -9.91
N LEU A 223 5.90 -14.36 -9.56
CA LEU A 223 5.85 -13.00 -9.03
C LEU A 223 5.72 -11.92 -10.11
N VAL A 224 6.01 -12.24 -11.38
CA VAL A 224 6.04 -11.28 -12.50
C VAL A 224 4.75 -10.44 -12.60
N PRO A 225 3.52 -11.01 -12.55
CA PRO A 225 2.30 -10.21 -12.68
C PRO A 225 2.15 -9.18 -11.55
N SER A 226 2.45 -9.59 -10.32
CA SER A 226 2.41 -8.70 -9.16
C SER A 226 3.44 -7.58 -9.27
N TRP A 227 4.63 -7.88 -9.79
CA TRP A 227 5.70 -6.91 -9.95
C TRP A 227 5.40 -5.86 -11.02
N VAL A 228 4.75 -6.25 -12.12
CA VAL A 228 4.23 -5.30 -13.12
C VAL A 228 3.26 -4.33 -12.46
N MET A 229 2.36 -4.81 -11.60
CA MET A 229 1.42 -3.95 -10.88
C MET A 229 2.14 -2.99 -9.92
N VAL A 230 3.19 -3.43 -9.22
CA VAL A 230 4.02 -2.54 -8.38
C VAL A 230 4.67 -1.43 -9.20
N LEU A 231 5.20 -1.74 -10.39
CA LEU A 231 5.80 -0.74 -11.26
C LEU A 231 4.77 0.26 -11.80
N LEU A 232 3.59 -0.22 -12.20
CA LEU A 232 2.47 0.64 -12.60
C LEU A 232 2.05 1.57 -11.47
N TRP A 233 1.96 1.05 -10.24
CA TRP A 233 1.63 1.84 -9.06
C TRP A 233 2.71 2.88 -8.74
N LEU A 234 3.99 2.54 -8.89
CA LEU A 234 5.09 3.50 -8.75
C LEU A 234 5.04 4.61 -9.79
N CYS A 235 4.78 4.27 -11.05
CA CYS A 235 4.58 5.26 -12.11
C CYS A 235 3.39 6.17 -11.81
N GLY A 236 2.25 5.61 -11.39
CA GLY A 236 1.06 6.38 -10.99
C GLY A 236 1.34 7.30 -9.80
N SER A 237 2.06 6.80 -8.79
CA SER A 237 2.46 7.59 -7.62
C SER A 237 3.42 8.73 -7.99
N TRP A 238 4.36 8.46 -8.91
CA TRP A 238 5.26 9.48 -9.44
C TRP A 238 4.50 10.58 -10.19
N MET A 239 3.56 10.20 -11.07
CA MET A 239 2.71 11.13 -11.81
C MET A 239 1.82 11.98 -10.89
N ALA A 240 1.33 11.43 -9.77
CA ALA A 240 0.57 12.17 -8.77
C ALA A 240 1.46 13.20 -8.03
N ILE A 241 2.72 12.85 -7.72
CA ILE A 241 3.66 13.76 -7.05
C ILE A 241 4.13 14.89 -7.99
N THR A 242 4.35 14.60 -9.28
CA THR A 242 4.78 15.60 -10.27
C THR A 242 3.66 16.52 -10.72
N GLY A 243 2.41 16.26 -10.31
CA GLY A 243 1.23 17.05 -10.71
C GLY A 243 0.76 16.77 -12.13
N MET A 244 1.16 15.64 -12.74
CA MET A 244 0.61 15.18 -14.02
C MET A 244 -0.79 14.57 -13.87
N LEU A 245 -1.12 14.11 -12.65
CA LEU A 245 -2.45 13.68 -12.23
C LEU A 245 -2.94 14.61 -11.12
N ASP A 246 -3.81 15.55 -11.47
CA ASP A 246 -4.37 16.61 -10.61
C ASP A 246 -5.86 16.40 -10.36
N ASN A 247 -6.25 15.17 -10.02
CA ASN A 247 -7.65 14.81 -9.81
C ASN A 247 -7.84 14.16 -8.43
N ASP A 248 -8.92 14.50 -7.76
CA ASP A 248 -9.33 13.96 -6.44
C ASP A 248 -9.48 12.42 -6.45
N ILE A 249 -9.64 11.81 -7.63
CA ILE A 249 -9.71 10.35 -7.81
C ILE A 249 -8.34 9.67 -7.63
N ALA A 250 -7.22 10.40 -7.79
CA ALA A 250 -5.89 9.82 -7.78
C ALA A 250 -5.55 9.15 -6.44
N GLN A 251 -5.89 9.77 -5.30
CA GLN A 251 -5.60 9.21 -3.98
C GLN A 251 -6.38 7.91 -3.72
N PRO A 252 -7.72 7.85 -3.88
CA PRO A 252 -8.48 6.60 -3.80
C PRO A 252 -7.97 5.52 -4.76
N ALA A 253 -7.58 5.89 -5.99
CA ALA A 253 -7.06 4.96 -6.99
C ALA A 253 -5.71 4.36 -6.56
N LEU A 254 -4.80 5.16 -5.99
CA LEU A 254 -3.53 4.66 -5.45
C LEU A 254 -3.72 3.75 -4.24
N GLY A 255 -4.68 4.08 -3.35
CA GLY A 255 -5.07 3.21 -2.24
C GLY A 255 -5.63 1.86 -2.72
N GLY A 256 -6.54 1.88 -3.70
CA GLY A 256 -7.06 0.66 -4.34
C GLY A 256 -5.99 -0.14 -5.08
N GLY A 257 -5.03 0.54 -5.71
CA GLY A 257 -3.89 -0.08 -6.37
C GLY A 257 -3.00 -0.88 -5.43
N LEU A 258 -2.75 -0.38 -4.21
CA LEU A 258 -2.03 -1.12 -3.17
C LEU A 258 -2.76 -2.42 -2.78
N ILE A 259 -4.09 -2.36 -2.65
CA ILE A 259 -4.89 -3.57 -2.37
C ILE A 259 -4.76 -4.58 -3.50
N LEU A 260 -4.84 -4.13 -4.75
CA LEU A 260 -4.72 -5.03 -5.90
C LEU A 260 -3.35 -5.72 -5.93
N ILE A 261 -2.28 -4.99 -5.64
CA ILE A 261 -0.91 -5.54 -5.53
C ILE A 261 -0.88 -6.67 -4.50
N ILE A 262 -1.44 -6.43 -3.32
CA ILE A 262 -1.39 -7.40 -2.23
C ILE A 262 -2.29 -8.59 -2.51
N LEU A 263 -3.42 -8.39 -3.16
CA LEU A 263 -4.30 -9.46 -3.57
C LEU A 263 -3.58 -10.39 -4.56
N LEU A 264 -2.89 -9.81 -5.56
CA LEU A 264 -2.06 -10.56 -6.50
C LEU A 264 -0.91 -11.29 -5.77
N ILE A 265 -0.22 -10.62 -4.85
CA ILE A 265 0.85 -11.23 -4.04
C ILE A 265 0.29 -12.38 -3.17
N GLY A 266 -0.81 -12.16 -2.47
CA GLY A 266 -1.43 -13.18 -1.62
C GLY A 266 -1.87 -14.39 -2.43
N PHE A 267 -2.44 -14.15 -3.61
CA PHE A 267 -2.79 -15.21 -4.55
C PHE A 267 -1.57 -15.99 -5.06
N THR A 268 -0.52 -15.32 -5.51
CA THR A 268 0.72 -15.98 -5.99
C THR A 268 1.41 -16.78 -4.89
N VAL A 269 1.41 -16.29 -3.65
CA VAL A 269 1.91 -16.99 -2.46
C VAL A 269 1.09 -18.25 -2.19
N MET A 270 -0.25 -18.16 -2.24
CA MET A 270 -1.13 -19.31 -2.09
C MET A 270 -0.91 -20.35 -3.19
N GLN A 271 -0.90 -19.93 -4.46
CA GLN A 271 -0.69 -20.83 -5.58
C GLN A 271 0.62 -21.60 -5.44
N HIS A 272 1.73 -20.91 -5.15
CA HIS A 272 3.01 -21.58 -4.95
C HIS A 272 2.97 -22.57 -3.79
N ALA A 273 2.34 -22.18 -2.68
CA ALA A 273 2.28 -23.02 -1.51
C ALA A 273 1.40 -24.26 -1.71
N PHE A 274 0.24 -24.14 -2.35
CA PHE A 274 -0.68 -25.27 -2.51
C PHE A 274 -0.38 -26.11 -3.75
N ALA A 275 0.21 -25.54 -4.80
CA ALA A 275 0.69 -26.30 -5.96
C ALA A 275 1.84 -27.27 -5.59
N GLY A 276 2.72 -26.89 -4.66
CA GLY A 276 3.80 -27.76 -4.18
C GLY A 276 3.38 -28.83 -3.15
N GLY A 277 2.16 -28.76 -2.61
CA GLY A 277 1.64 -29.69 -1.60
C GLY A 277 0.81 -30.85 -2.15
N GLY A 278 0.59 -30.89 -3.46
CA GLY A 278 -0.28 -31.85 -4.16
C GLY A 278 0.40 -33.13 -4.64
N ALA A 279 1.57 -33.51 -4.11
CA ALA A 279 2.13 -34.84 -4.35
C ALA A 279 1.42 -35.94 -3.52
N HIS A 280 0.08 -35.90 -3.48
CA HIS A 280 -0.76 -37.04 -3.12
C HIS A 280 -1.28 -37.72 -4.40
N GLN A 281 -0.39 -37.92 -5.36
CA GLN A 281 -0.62 -38.74 -6.55
C GLN A 281 0.46 -39.83 -6.65
N GLY A 282 0.73 -40.47 -5.51
CA GLY A 282 1.63 -41.62 -5.40
C GLY A 282 1.02 -42.81 -4.66
N LEU A 283 0.19 -42.55 -3.64
CA LEU A 283 -0.40 -43.62 -2.83
C LEU A 283 -1.39 -44.51 -3.60
N PHE A 284 -2.17 -43.95 -4.54
CA PHE A 284 -3.09 -44.75 -5.36
C PHE A 284 -2.41 -45.36 -6.59
N SER A 285 -1.40 -44.69 -7.17
CA SER A 285 -0.66 -45.21 -8.33
C SER A 285 0.18 -46.43 -7.99
N ASP A 286 0.84 -46.45 -6.82
CA ASP A 286 1.68 -47.57 -6.43
C ASP A 286 0.84 -48.77 -5.97
N LEU A 287 -0.30 -48.53 -5.31
CA LEU A 287 -1.27 -49.58 -4.97
C LEU A 287 -1.95 -50.16 -6.22
N GLU A 288 -2.33 -49.34 -7.20
CA GLU A 288 -2.87 -49.83 -8.48
C GLU A 288 -1.80 -50.57 -9.29
N ARG A 289 -0.55 -50.07 -9.32
CA ARG A 289 0.57 -50.80 -9.96
C ARG A 289 0.90 -52.09 -9.25
N GLN A 290 0.91 -52.14 -7.92
CA GLN A 290 1.11 -53.38 -7.17
C GLN A 290 -0.07 -54.33 -7.33
N ALA A 291 -1.31 -53.85 -7.33
CA ALA A 291 -2.49 -54.68 -7.56
C ALA A 291 -2.51 -55.26 -8.98
N LEU A 292 -2.13 -54.47 -9.99
CA LEU A 292 -2.00 -54.93 -11.38
C LEU A 292 -0.80 -55.88 -11.56
N ALA A 293 0.30 -55.65 -10.84
CA ALA A 293 1.45 -56.56 -10.85
C ALA A 293 1.13 -57.89 -10.17
N VAL A 294 0.38 -57.88 -9.06
CA VAL A 294 -0.08 -59.10 -8.36
C VAL A 294 -1.15 -59.84 -9.16
N ALA A 295 -2.05 -59.13 -9.86
CA ALA A 295 -3.01 -59.74 -10.78
C ALA A 295 -2.33 -60.30 -12.05
N GLY A 296 -1.18 -59.73 -12.46
CA GLY A 296 -0.40 -60.17 -13.61
C GLY A 296 0.65 -61.24 -13.31
N SER A 297 1.07 -61.41 -12.05
CA SER A 297 2.10 -62.37 -11.63
C SER A 297 1.52 -63.74 -11.24
N GLY A 298 0.44 -64.15 -11.90
CA GLY A 298 -0.39 -65.28 -11.50
C GLY A 298 0.38 -66.51 -11.04
N ASP A 299 -0.07 -67.07 -9.92
CA ASP A 299 -0.01 -68.50 -9.64
C ASP A 299 -1.37 -68.91 -9.04
N ILE A 300 -2.04 -69.81 -9.80
CA ILE A 300 -3.27 -70.61 -9.57
C ILE A 300 -4.64 -69.91 -9.60
#